data_AF-A0A7Z2PRK9-F1
#
_entry.id   AF-A0A7Z2PRK9-F1
#
_cell.length_a   1.000
_cell.length_b   1.000
_cell.length_c   1.000
_cell.angle_alpha   90.00
_cell.angle_beta   90.00
_cell.angle_gamma   90.00
#
_symmetry.space_group_name_H-M   'P 1'
#
loop_
_entity.id
_entity.type
_entity.pdbx_description
1 polymer ?
#
loop_
_entity_poly.entity_id
_entity_poly.type
_entity_poly.pdbx_seq_one_letter_code
_entity_poly.pdbx_strand_id
1 'polypeptide(L)'
;MFGNVTFWMFWSNGYAPLAALDDDRDGILTGKELAGLALWRDANGNGVADPGEVKPLSAYGIVAISYKWQTLNDHPDKVAFSPNGVVFQDGKTRPTFDLVLKAQLGFQATFRVPNASGNSP
;
A
#
# COMPACT_ATOMS: atom_id res chain seq x y z
N MET A 1 -2.22 -7.01 -4.34
CA MET A 1 -2.50 -5.85 -3.48
C MET A 1 -3.69 -6.20 -2.60
N PHE A 2 -3.67 -5.85 -1.32
CA PHE A 2 -4.80 -6.07 -0.39
C PHE A 2 -5.63 -4.80 -0.31
N GLY A 3 -6.95 -4.94 -0.28
CA GLY A 3 -7.90 -3.83 -0.24
C GLY A 3 -9.34 -4.32 -0.36
N ASN A 4 -10.28 -3.40 -0.58
CA ASN A 4 -11.71 -3.70 -0.70
C ASN A 4 -12.07 -4.70 -1.80
N VAL A 5 -11.19 -4.92 -2.78
CA VAL A 5 -11.32 -6.02 -3.75
C VAL A 5 -10.03 -6.83 -3.75
N THR A 6 -10.10 -8.05 -3.21
CA THR A 6 -8.97 -8.97 -3.11
C THR A 6 -9.48 -10.38 -3.39
N PHE A 7 -8.74 -11.18 -4.17
CA PHE A 7 -9.15 -12.54 -4.59
C PHE A 7 -10.51 -12.62 -5.29
N TRP A 8 -10.87 -11.59 -6.09
CA TRP A 8 -12.19 -11.45 -6.72
C TRP A 8 -13.38 -11.37 -5.75
N MET A 9 -13.11 -11.09 -4.47
CA MET A 9 -14.11 -10.90 -3.43
C MET A 9 -14.13 -9.46 -2.95
N PHE A 10 -15.32 -8.99 -2.56
CA PHE A 10 -15.50 -7.68 -1.94
C PHE A 10 -15.31 -7.81 -0.42
N TRP A 11 -14.49 -6.92 0.13
CA TRP A 11 -14.16 -6.84 1.54
C TRP A 11 -14.46 -5.45 2.09
N SER A 12 -14.74 -5.36 3.39
CA SER A 12 -14.99 -4.08 4.06
C SER A 12 -13.73 -3.19 4.14
N ASN A 13 -12.54 -3.79 4.14
CA ASN A 13 -11.23 -3.13 4.15
C ASN A 13 -10.13 -4.15 3.78
N GLY A 14 -8.89 -3.68 3.63
CA GLY A 14 -7.71 -4.47 3.29
C GLY A 14 -7.19 -5.41 4.38
N TYR A 15 -7.66 -5.30 5.62
CA TYR A 15 -7.30 -6.24 6.69
C TYR A 15 -8.16 -7.50 6.72
N ALA A 16 -9.42 -7.42 6.26
CA ALA A 16 -10.29 -8.58 6.18
C ALA A 16 -9.74 -9.71 5.28
N PRO A 17 -9.17 -9.44 4.09
CA PRO A 17 -8.51 -10.49 3.31
C PRO A 17 -7.21 -11.00 3.95
N LEU A 18 -6.51 -10.21 4.79
CA LEU A 18 -5.39 -10.73 5.58
C LEU A 18 -5.88 -11.69 6.67
N ALA A 19 -6.98 -11.37 7.34
CA ALA A 19 -7.60 -12.24 8.34
C ALA A 19 -8.05 -13.59 7.76
N ALA A 20 -8.36 -13.64 6.46
CA ALA A 20 -8.73 -14.88 5.78
C ALA A 20 -7.54 -15.84 5.55
N LEU A 21 -6.30 -15.37 5.75
CA LEU A 21 -5.08 -16.18 5.63
C LEU A 21 -4.59 -16.73 6.99
N ASP A 22 -5.23 -16.31 8.08
CA ASP A 22 -4.89 -16.74 9.44
C ASP A 22 -5.53 -18.11 9.71
N ASP A 23 -4.70 -19.17 9.66
CA ASP A 23 -5.14 -20.55 9.78
C ASP A 23 -5.45 -20.90 11.25
N ASP A 24 -4.69 -20.32 12.19
CA ASP A 24 -4.81 -20.62 13.62
C ASP A 24 -5.66 -19.60 14.41
N ARG A 25 -6.02 -18.48 13.78
CA ARG A 25 -6.90 -17.42 14.26
C ARG A 25 -6.37 -16.65 15.47
N ASP A 26 -5.05 -16.52 15.61
CA ASP A 26 -4.42 -15.79 16.71
C ASP A 26 -4.44 -14.25 16.50
N GLY A 27 -4.78 -13.78 15.30
CA GLY A 27 -4.81 -12.37 14.95
C GLY A 27 -3.56 -11.83 14.27
N ILE A 28 -2.59 -12.68 13.95
CA ILE A 28 -1.31 -12.30 13.37
C ILE A 28 -0.81 -13.38 12.40
N LEU A 29 -0.55 -13.00 11.16
CA LEU A 29 0.01 -13.94 10.19
C LEU A 29 1.48 -14.20 10.52
N THR A 30 1.86 -15.47 10.68
CA THR A 30 3.24 -15.88 10.95
C THR A 30 3.65 -17.10 10.14
N GLY A 31 4.96 -17.36 10.05
CA GLY A 31 5.50 -18.60 9.50
C GLY A 31 4.97 -18.94 8.10
N LYS A 32 4.18 -20.02 8.00
CA LYS A 32 3.63 -20.52 6.73
C LYS A 32 2.50 -19.66 6.17
N GLU A 33 1.79 -18.92 7.02
CA GLU A 33 0.68 -18.04 6.60
C GLU A 33 1.18 -16.83 5.81
N LEU A 34 2.47 -16.52 5.93
CA LEU A 34 3.14 -15.51 5.12
C LEU A 34 3.51 -16.01 3.71
N ALA A 35 3.33 -17.30 3.42
CA ALA A 35 3.67 -17.86 2.12
C ALA A 35 2.83 -17.20 1.02
N GLY A 36 3.50 -16.78 -0.06
CA GLY A 36 2.85 -16.08 -1.17
C GLY A 36 2.62 -14.58 -0.94
N LEU A 37 2.88 -14.06 0.27
CA LEU A 37 2.88 -12.62 0.51
C LEU A 37 4.20 -11.98 0.05
N ALA A 38 4.08 -10.80 -0.55
CA ALA A 38 5.20 -10.03 -1.06
C ALA A 38 4.96 -8.54 -0.85
N LEU A 39 6.05 -7.79 -0.74
CA LEU A 39 6.04 -6.34 -0.76
C LEU A 39 6.36 -5.89 -2.19
N TRP A 40 5.52 -5.01 -2.73
CA TRP A 40 5.82 -4.27 -3.94
C TRP A 40 6.34 -2.88 -3.56
N ARG A 41 7.51 -2.53 -4.08
CA ARG A 41 8.06 -1.18 -4.02
C ARG A 41 8.33 -0.74 -5.45
N ASP A 42 7.42 0.08 -5.97
CA ASP A 42 7.62 0.80 -7.22
C ASP A 42 8.80 1.77 -7.08
N ALA A 43 9.93 1.43 -7.70
CA ALA A 43 11.18 2.16 -7.57
C ALA A 43 11.28 3.30 -8.60
N ASN A 44 10.56 3.18 -9.71
CA ASN A 44 10.59 4.14 -10.81
C ASN A 44 9.33 5.03 -10.88
N GLY A 45 8.30 4.74 -10.08
CA GLY A 45 7.07 5.50 -9.96
C GLY A 45 6.10 5.33 -11.12
N ASN A 46 6.21 4.26 -11.91
CA ASN A 46 5.40 4.05 -13.11
C ASN A 46 4.07 3.33 -12.84
N GLY A 47 3.83 2.86 -11.62
CA GLY A 47 2.63 2.12 -11.22
C GLY A 47 2.52 0.71 -11.81
N VAL A 48 3.61 0.17 -12.35
CA VAL A 48 3.73 -1.19 -12.90
C VAL A 48 4.65 -2.00 -12.00
N ALA A 49 4.29 -3.26 -11.72
CA ALA A 49 5.16 -4.15 -10.97
C ALA A 49 6.29 -4.69 -11.87
N ASP A 50 7.39 -3.96 -11.96
CA ASP A 50 8.53 -4.34 -12.78
C ASP A 50 9.37 -5.48 -12.15
N PRO A 51 10.15 -6.23 -12.96
CA PRO A 51 11.04 -7.26 -12.44
C PRO A 51 11.96 -6.74 -11.32
N GLY A 52 11.89 -7.38 -10.15
CA GLY A 52 12.69 -7.03 -8.98
C GLY A 52 12.05 -6.03 -8.02
N GLU A 53 10.91 -5.44 -8.35
CA GLU A 53 10.16 -4.53 -7.46
C GLU A 53 9.25 -5.25 -6.47
N VAL A 54 8.87 -6.48 -6.80
CA VAL A 54 8.09 -7.37 -5.94
C VAL A 54 9.04 -8.38 -5.31
N LYS A 55 9.12 -8.39 -3.98
CA LYS A 55 10.00 -9.29 -3.23
C LYS A 55 9.25 -9.92 -2.06
N PRO A 56 9.61 -11.16 -1.67
CA PRO A 56 8.99 -11.80 -0.51
C PRO A 56 9.24 -11.00 0.77
N LEU A 57 8.35 -11.12 1.74
CA LEU A 57 8.46 -10.42 3.04
C LEU A 57 9.78 -10.69 3.75
N SER A 58 10.30 -11.91 3.63
CA SER A 58 11.58 -12.32 4.20
C SER A 58 12.77 -11.52 3.66
N ALA A 59 12.71 -10.99 2.44
CA ALA A 59 13.76 -10.13 1.87
C ALA A 59 13.87 -8.78 2.60
N TYR A 60 12.84 -8.40 3.37
CA TYR A 60 12.81 -7.20 4.22
C TYR A 60 12.88 -7.53 5.71
N GLY A 61 13.12 -8.79 6.06
CA GLY A 61 13.15 -9.25 7.45
C GLY A 61 11.80 -9.16 8.16
N ILE A 62 10.68 -9.13 7.43
CA ILE A 62 9.34 -9.16 8.04
C ILE A 62 9.01 -10.62 8.39
N VAL A 63 8.61 -10.85 9.64
CA VAL A 63 8.30 -12.19 10.20
C VAL A 63 6.87 -12.34 10.68
N ALA A 64 6.13 -11.24 10.79
CA ALA A 64 4.73 -11.31 11.14
C ALA A 64 3.94 -10.10 10.63
N ILE A 65 2.63 -10.27 10.42
CA ILE A 65 1.70 -9.20 10.04
C ILE A 65 0.44 -9.29 10.90
N SER A 66 0.24 -8.33 11.80
CA SER A 66 -1.02 -8.16 12.51
C SER A 66 -2.07 -7.60 11.55
N TYR A 67 -3.22 -8.26 11.47
CA TYR A 67 -4.40 -7.72 10.77
C TYR A 67 -5.40 -7.06 11.71
N LYS A 68 -5.17 -7.09 13.03
CA LYS A 68 -5.99 -6.34 14.00
C LYS A 68 -5.82 -4.85 13.73
N TRP A 69 -6.92 -4.17 13.43
CA TRP A 69 -6.92 -2.79 12.96
C TRP A 69 -7.92 -1.94 13.74
N GLN A 70 -7.74 -0.62 13.64
CA GLN A 70 -8.65 0.38 14.15
C GLN A 70 -8.75 1.53 13.14
N THR A 71 -9.76 2.39 13.31
CA THR A 71 -9.96 3.56 12.46
C THR A 71 -9.12 4.73 12.98
N LEU A 72 -8.37 5.38 12.10
CA LEU A 72 -7.74 6.67 12.38
C LEU A 72 -8.80 7.77 12.34
N ASN A 73 -9.41 8.04 13.50
CA ASN A 73 -10.57 8.93 13.59
C ASN A 73 -10.24 10.40 13.30
N ASP A 74 -9.01 10.85 13.56
CA ASP A 74 -8.61 12.25 13.39
C ASP A 74 -8.22 12.60 11.95
N HIS A 75 -8.27 11.62 11.04
CA HIS A 75 -8.06 11.83 9.61
C HIS A 75 -9.39 11.94 8.87
N PRO A 76 -9.57 12.91 7.94
CA PRO A 76 -10.83 13.10 7.22
C PRO A 76 -11.27 11.84 6.46
N ASP A 77 -10.32 11.04 5.98
CA ASP A 77 -10.58 9.82 5.21
C ASP A 77 -10.83 8.57 6.06
N LYS A 78 -10.85 8.67 7.40
CA LYS A 78 -11.14 7.55 8.32
C LYS A 78 -10.36 6.27 7.96
N VAL A 79 -9.05 6.41 7.80
CA VAL A 79 -8.15 5.36 7.33
C VAL A 79 -8.15 4.18 8.31
N ALA A 80 -8.32 2.96 7.82
CA ALA A 80 -8.11 1.75 8.63
C ALA A 80 -6.60 1.50 8.77
N PHE A 81 -6.12 1.28 10.00
CA PHE A 81 -4.70 1.03 10.25
C PHE A 81 -4.48 0.00 11.37
N SER A 82 -3.41 -0.78 11.28
CA SER A 82 -2.95 -1.64 12.35
C SER A 82 -1.76 -1.00 13.06
N PRO A 83 -1.87 -0.65 14.35
CA PRO A 83 -0.74 -0.10 15.12
C PRO A 83 0.43 -1.09 15.23
N ASN A 84 0.10 -2.37 15.39
CA ASN A 84 1.08 -3.44 15.51
C ASN A 84 1.67 -3.82 14.14
N GLY A 85 0.86 -3.70 13.07
CA GLY A 85 1.28 -3.82 11.67
C GLY A 85 2.24 -4.97 11.42
N VAL A 86 3.41 -4.67 10.85
CA VAL A 86 4.45 -5.67 10.61
C VAL A 86 5.42 -5.78 11.78
N VAL A 87 5.87 -7.01 12.06
CA VAL A 87 6.97 -7.30 12.99
C VAL A 87 8.20 -7.71 12.19
N PHE A 88 9.34 -7.13 12.50
CA PHE A 88 10.63 -7.45 11.89
C PHE A 88 11.39 -8.50 12.71
N GLN A 89 12.37 -9.18 12.08
CA GLN A 89 13.25 -10.15 12.72
C GLN A 89 13.99 -9.60 13.95
N ASP A 90 14.25 -8.29 13.96
CA ASP A 90 14.88 -7.59 15.09
C ASP A 90 13.89 -7.20 16.21
N GLY A 91 12.63 -7.63 16.10
CA GLY A 91 11.55 -7.36 17.04
C GLY A 91 10.90 -5.99 16.90
N LYS A 92 11.39 -5.11 15.99
CA LYS A 92 10.72 -3.83 15.75
C LYS A 92 9.37 -4.04 15.11
N THR A 93 8.48 -3.08 15.34
CA THR A 93 7.18 -3.03 14.68
C THR A 93 7.05 -1.76 13.84
N ARG A 94 6.24 -1.85 12.78
CA ARG A 94 5.80 -0.67 12.01
C ARG A 94 4.31 -0.78 11.73
N PRO A 95 3.54 0.30 11.92
CA PRO A 95 2.13 0.29 11.60
C PRO A 95 1.91 0.09 10.10
N THR A 96 0.79 -0.55 9.76
CA THR A 96 0.31 -0.72 8.39
C THR A 96 -0.98 0.07 8.19
N PHE A 97 -1.31 0.39 6.95
CA PHE A 97 -2.45 1.22 6.58
C PHE A 97 -3.16 0.64 5.37
N ASP A 98 -4.48 0.73 5.35
CA ASP A 98 -5.31 0.50 4.17
C ASP A 98 -5.64 1.86 3.54
N LEU A 99 -5.05 2.13 2.38
CA LEU A 99 -5.10 3.45 1.74
C LEU A 99 -5.95 3.41 0.47
N VAL A 100 -6.94 4.30 0.41
CA VAL A 100 -7.65 4.63 -0.83
C VAL A 100 -6.97 5.83 -1.47
N LEU A 101 -6.23 5.58 -2.56
CA LEU A 101 -5.55 6.65 -3.30
C LEU A 101 -6.58 7.45 -4.10
N LYS A 102 -6.53 8.79 -3.96
CA LYS A 102 -7.33 9.72 -4.76
C LYS A 102 -6.44 10.30 -5.84
N ALA A 103 -6.77 10.02 -7.10
CA ALA A 103 -6.07 10.66 -8.21
C ALA A 103 -6.35 12.17 -8.18
N GLN A 104 -5.29 12.97 -8.12
CA GLN A 104 -5.42 14.41 -8.23
C GLN A 104 -5.41 14.78 -9.71
N LEU A 105 -6.59 15.07 -10.26
CA LEU A 105 -6.71 15.53 -11.64
C LEU A 105 -6.32 17.01 -11.72
N GLY A 106 -5.11 17.30 -12.23
CA GLY A 106 -4.82 18.58 -12.89
C GLY A 106 -3.51 19.29 -12.55
N PHE A 107 -2.62 19.40 -13.54
CA PHE A 107 -1.94 20.65 -13.87
C PHE A 107 -1.73 20.72 -15.40
N GLN A 108 -2.64 21.38 -16.12
CA GLN A 108 -2.38 21.82 -17.49
C GLN A 108 -1.57 23.11 -17.38
N ALA A 109 -0.25 23.02 -17.49
CA ALA A 109 0.59 24.19 -17.69
C ALA A 109 0.37 24.70 -19.12
N THR A 110 -0.58 25.63 -19.31
CA THR A 110 -0.65 26.37 -20.57
C THR A 110 0.65 27.16 -20.75
N PHE A 111 1.55 26.65 -21.60
CA PHE A 111 2.72 27.38 -22.07
C PHE A 111 2.24 28.53 -22.95
N ARG A 112 2.25 29.77 -22.44
CA ARG A 112 2.09 30.95 -23.28
C ARG A 112 3.41 31.18 -24.01
N VAL A 113 3.44 30.91 -25.30
CA VAL A 113 4.50 31.37 -26.20
C VAL A 113 4.45 32.90 -26.23
N PRO A 114 5.54 33.64 -25.93
CA PRO A 114 5.57 35.08 -26.19
C PRO A 114 5.46 35.31 -27.69
N ASN A 115 4.56 36.20 -28.11
CA ASN A 115 4.43 36.60 -29.51
C ASN A 115 5.78 37.11 -30.04
N ALA A 116 6.36 36.36 -30.96
CA ALA A 116 7.41 36.85 -31.84
C ALA A 116 6.75 37.33 -33.15
N SER A 117 6.50 38.62 -33.23
CA SER A 117 6.28 39.35 -34.50
C SER A 117 6.33 40.83 -34.16
N GLY A 118 7.19 41.66 -34.72
CA GLY A 118 8.09 41.52 -35.85
C GLY A 118 8.43 42.95 -36.19
N ASN A 119 9.70 43.32 -36.01
CA ASN A 119 10.18 44.64 -36.38
C ASN A 119 10.67 44.53 -37.84
N SER A 120 10.14 45.35 -38.74
CA SER A 120 10.68 45.57 -40.09
C SER A 120 9.97 46.76 -40.75
N PRO A 121 10.65 47.46 -41.67
CA PRO A 121 11.75 48.40 -41.49
C PRO A 121 11.28 49.86 -41.35
#